data_AF-A0A1J5HL87-F1
#
_entry.id   AF-A0A1J5HL87-F1
#
_cell.length_a   1.000
_cell.length_b   1.000
_cell.length_c   1.000
_cell.angle_alpha   90.00
_cell.angle_beta   90.00
_cell.angle_gamma   90.00
#
_symmetry.space_group_name_H-M   'P 1'
#
loop_
_entity.id
_entity.type
_entity.pdbx_description
1 polymer ?
#
loop_
_entity_poly.entity_id
_entity_poly.type
_entity_poly.pdbx_seq_one_letter_code
_entity_poly.pdbx_strand_id
1 'polypeptide(L)'
;MDVILIFAGIAVVLFVSSYMHKRRFGLLGLALATGSLLSGIWGYDLGLIASGLGVPSGPWTTAIILSLLILLPAGVLLFHGYTYNTMFGRIIGAGLFTLLALAFLVEPLGHILMPHGIGADVYNWLTNNRTIIIGAGLTLAVIDLFLTKPAHLADKRHKH
;
A
#
# COMPACT_ATOMS: atom_id res chain seq x y z
N MET A 1 24.25 -0.34 -1.31
CA MET A 1 23.09 -0.54 -0.41
C MET A 1 22.27 -1.64 -1.03
N ASP A 2 22.12 -2.77 -0.37
CA ASP A 2 21.37 -3.88 -0.96
C ASP A 2 19.90 -3.46 -1.11
N VAL A 3 19.39 -3.56 -2.34
CA VAL A 3 17.98 -3.29 -2.68
C VAL A 3 17.03 -4.08 -1.76
N ILE A 4 17.46 -5.25 -1.31
CA ILE A 4 16.79 -6.06 -0.28
C ILE A 4 16.55 -5.29 1.00
N LEU A 5 17.53 -4.53 1.51
CA LEU A 5 17.39 -3.81 2.78
C LEU A 5 16.35 -2.69 2.67
N ILE A 6 16.27 -2.00 1.53
CA ILE A 6 15.25 -0.97 1.30
C ILE A 6 13.86 -1.59 1.19
N PHE A 7 13.71 -2.63 0.36
CA PHE A 7 12.43 -3.33 0.21
C PHE A 7 11.96 -3.98 1.51
N ALA A 8 12.85 -4.66 2.22
CA ALA A 8 12.56 -5.26 3.53
C ALA A 8 12.23 -4.19 4.57
N GLY A 9 12.95 -3.07 4.59
CA GLY A 9 12.66 -1.94 5.47
C GLY A 9 11.26 -1.37 5.24
N ILE A 10 10.89 -1.10 3.97
CA ILE A 10 9.56 -0.64 3.60
C ILE A 10 8.49 -1.67 3.98
N ALA A 11 8.74 -2.95 3.69
CA ALA A 11 7.83 -4.05 4.05
C ALA A 11 7.57 -4.10 5.56
N VAL A 12 8.63 -4.02 6.37
CA VAL A 12 8.53 -4.01 7.83
C VAL A 12 7.76 -2.79 8.33
N VAL A 13 8.06 -1.59 7.80
CA VAL A 13 7.37 -0.36 8.20
C VAL A 13 5.87 -0.45 7.87
N LEU A 14 5.51 -0.90 6.67
CA LEU A 14 4.12 -1.05 6.25
C LEU A 14 3.39 -2.12 7.06
N PHE A 15 4.05 -3.26 7.30
CA PHE A 15 3.48 -4.35 8.09
C PHE A 15 3.25 -3.93 9.54
N VAL A 16 4.25 -3.33 10.18
CA VAL A 16 4.14 -2.85 11.57
C VAL A 16 3.08 -1.76 11.66
N SER A 17 3.05 -0.82 10.71
CA SER A 17 2.03 0.24 10.66
C SER A 17 0.63 -0.36 10.57
N SER A 18 0.37 -1.24 9.61
CA SER A 18 -0.93 -1.88 9.43
C SER A 18 -1.31 -2.76 10.62
N TYR A 19 -0.34 -3.53 11.14
CA TYR A 19 -0.52 -4.36 12.31
C TYR A 19 -0.87 -3.52 13.54
N MET A 20 -0.14 -2.45 13.86
CA MET A 20 -0.43 -1.61 15.03
C MET A 20 -1.83 -0.99 15.00
N HIS A 21 -2.29 -0.53 13.84
CA HIS A 21 -3.59 0.13 13.71
C HIS A 21 -4.78 -0.85 13.76
N LYS A 22 -4.55 -2.17 13.71
CA LYS A 22 -5.58 -3.23 13.73
C LYS A 22 -6.66 -3.04 12.65
N ARG A 23 -6.39 -2.30 11.58
CA ARG A 23 -7.38 -1.92 10.57
C ARG A 23 -7.64 -3.04 9.57
N ARG A 24 -8.86 -3.08 9.04
CA ARG A 24 -9.27 -4.06 8.02
C ARG A 24 -8.57 -3.84 6.68
N PHE A 25 -8.09 -4.93 6.09
CA PHE A 25 -7.36 -4.94 4.82
C PHE A 25 -8.20 -4.36 3.69
N GLY A 26 -9.50 -4.65 3.63
CA GLY A 26 -10.36 -4.29 2.50
C GLY A 26 -10.39 -2.80 2.20
N LEU A 27 -10.60 -1.97 3.23
CA LEU A 27 -10.61 -0.52 3.05
C LEU A 27 -9.22 0.01 2.66
N LEU A 28 -8.15 -0.49 3.28
CA LEU A 28 -6.79 -0.05 3.02
C LEU A 28 -6.31 -0.46 1.62
N GLY A 29 -6.63 -1.68 1.17
CA GLY A 29 -6.26 -2.20 -0.13
C GLY A 29 -6.92 -1.44 -1.28
N LEU A 30 -8.19 -1.08 -1.12
CA LEU A 30 -8.89 -0.22 -2.08
C LEU A 30 -8.32 1.20 -2.10
N ALA A 31 -7.94 1.73 -0.94
CA ALA A 31 -7.29 3.04 -0.86
C ALA A 31 -5.91 3.06 -1.53
N LEU A 32 -5.14 1.97 -1.45
CA LEU A 32 -3.90 1.82 -2.22
C LEU A 32 -4.19 1.85 -3.73
N ALA A 33 -5.25 1.19 -4.19
CA ALA A 33 -5.66 1.30 -5.61
C ALA A 33 -6.02 2.73 -5.98
N THR A 34 -6.81 3.44 -5.15
CA THR A 34 -7.09 4.86 -5.36
C THR A 34 -5.81 5.70 -5.42
N GLY A 35 -4.85 5.45 -4.52
CA GLY A 35 -3.55 6.13 -4.53
C GLY A 35 -2.75 5.86 -5.79
N SER A 36 -2.78 4.62 -6.30
CA SER A 36 -2.11 4.25 -7.55
C SER A 36 -2.71 4.94 -8.78
N LEU A 37 -4.04 5.11 -8.81
CA LEU A 37 -4.70 5.90 -9.84
C LEU A 37 -4.31 7.37 -9.71
N LEU A 38 -4.32 7.91 -8.48
CA LEU A 38 -3.93 9.29 -8.23
C LEU A 38 -2.48 9.56 -8.65
N SER A 39 -1.56 8.63 -8.39
CA SER A 39 -0.16 8.76 -8.83
C SER A 39 -0.05 8.80 -10.36
N GLY A 40 -0.90 8.07 -11.08
CA GLY A 40 -0.96 8.11 -12.54
C GLY A 40 -1.52 9.42 -13.10
N ILE A 41 -2.50 10.03 -12.42
CA ILE A 41 -3.15 11.27 -12.90
C ILE A 41 -2.32 12.50 -12.49
N TRP A 42 -1.86 12.58 -11.24
CA TRP A 42 -1.25 13.79 -10.65
C TRP A 42 0.27 13.72 -10.54
N GLY A 43 0.89 12.57 -10.82
CA GLY A 43 2.33 12.39 -10.65
C GLY A 43 3.18 13.39 -11.44
N TYR A 44 2.77 13.69 -12.67
CA TYR A 44 3.43 14.67 -13.52
C TYR A 44 3.26 16.11 -13.00
N ASP A 45 2.02 16.52 -12.70
CA ASP A 45 1.72 17.87 -12.23
C ASP A 45 2.40 18.19 -10.90
N LEU A 46 2.43 17.24 -9.97
CA LEU A 46 3.14 17.40 -8.71
C LEU A 46 4.66 17.41 -8.89
N GLY A 47 5.19 16.67 -9.87
CA GLY A 47 6.60 16.76 -10.26
C GLY A 47 6.95 18.18 -10.76
N LEU A 48 6.08 18.78 -11.58
CA LEU A 48 6.24 20.15 -12.04
C LEU A 48 6.17 21.15 -10.90
N ILE A 49 5.18 21.04 -10.00
CA ILE A 49 5.06 21.91 -8.83
C ILE A 49 6.31 21.81 -7.95
N ALA A 50 6.80 20.59 -7.68
CA ALA A 50 8.01 20.39 -6.90
C ALA A 50 9.22 21.05 -7.55
N SER A 51 9.37 20.92 -8.87
CA SER A 51 10.44 21.61 -9.61
C SER A 51 10.32 23.14 -9.55
N GLY A 52 9.10 23.67 -9.62
CA GLY A 52 8.83 25.10 -9.46
C GLY A 52 9.11 25.65 -8.06
N LEU A 53 9.10 24.79 -7.05
CA LEU A 53 9.48 25.10 -5.65
C LEU A 53 11.00 24.93 -5.40
N GLY A 54 11.79 24.64 -6.43
CA GLY A 54 13.23 24.47 -6.33
C GLY A 54 13.68 23.06 -5.91
N VAL A 55 12.78 22.08 -5.89
CA VAL A 55 13.17 20.67 -5.67
C VAL A 55 13.79 20.12 -6.96
N PRO A 56 14.99 19.52 -6.90
CA PRO A 56 15.63 18.96 -8.09
C PRO A 56 14.74 17.90 -8.76
N SER A 57 14.52 18.03 -10.06
CA SER A 57 13.90 16.98 -10.86
C SER A 57 14.88 15.83 -11.03
N GLY A 58 14.48 14.64 -10.62
CA GLY A 58 15.33 13.46 -10.68
C GLY A 58 14.61 12.20 -10.23
N PRO A 59 15.23 11.02 -10.42
CA PRO A 59 14.57 9.74 -10.16
C PRO A 59 14.12 9.59 -8.70
N TRP A 60 14.87 10.16 -7.75
CA TRP A 60 14.53 10.20 -6.33
C TRP A 60 13.26 10.99 -6.04
N THR A 61 13.18 12.21 -6.58
CA THR A 61 12.02 13.08 -6.39
C THR A 61 10.77 12.43 -6.98
N THR A 62 10.86 11.85 -8.18
CA THR A 62 9.75 11.13 -8.81
C THR A 62 9.32 9.91 -7.99
N ALA A 63 10.26 9.07 -7.56
CA ALA A 63 9.96 7.90 -6.74
C ALA A 63 9.24 8.27 -5.44
N ILE A 64 9.71 9.33 -4.76
CA ILE A 64 9.12 9.81 -3.51
C ILE A 64 7.70 10.33 -3.75
N ILE A 65 7.50 11.21 -4.74
CA ILE A 65 6.19 11.80 -5.04
C ILE A 65 5.17 10.69 -5.35
N LEU A 66 5.50 9.79 -6.27
CA LEU A 66 4.59 8.71 -6.67
C LEU A 66 4.30 7.76 -5.50
N SER A 67 5.32 7.37 -4.74
CA SER A 67 5.15 6.52 -3.55
C SER A 67 4.26 7.18 -2.51
N LEU A 68 4.42 8.48 -2.30
CA LEU A 68 3.60 9.26 -1.37
C LEU A 68 2.14 9.28 -1.84
N LEU A 69 1.88 9.48 -3.13
CA LEU A 69 0.52 9.49 -3.68
C LEU A 69 -0.17 8.13 -3.55
N ILE A 70 0.58 7.04 -3.74
CA ILE A 70 0.09 5.67 -3.55
C ILE A 70 -0.28 5.41 -2.09
N LEU A 71 0.60 5.79 -1.17
CA LEU A 71 0.45 5.46 0.25
C LEU A 71 -0.47 6.42 1.00
N LEU A 72 -0.60 7.67 0.58
CA LEU A 72 -1.30 8.72 1.33
C LEU A 72 -2.78 8.37 1.59
N PRO A 73 -3.60 7.93 0.62
CA PRO A 73 -5.00 7.57 0.89
C PRO A 73 -5.10 6.43 1.91
N ALA A 74 -4.27 5.41 1.77
CA ALA A 74 -4.22 4.30 2.72
C ALA A 74 -3.75 4.76 4.11
N GLY A 75 -2.75 5.64 4.17
CA GLY A 75 -2.23 6.23 5.40
C GLY A 75 -3.26 7.06 6.15
N VAL A 76 -4.06 7.87 5.45
CA VAL A 76 -5.17 8.63 6.05
C VAL A 76 -6.23 7.69 6.62
N LEU A 77 -6.53 6.60 5.91
CA LEU A 77 -7.49 5.59 6.36
C LEU A 77 -6.94 4.69 7.47
N LEU A 78 -5.64 4.64 7.74
CA LEU A 78 -5.13 3.94 8.93
C LEU A 78 -5.71 4.54 10.23
N PHE A 79 -6.03 5.84 10.22
CA PHE A 79 -6.63 6.53 11.36
C PHE A 79 -8.15 6.39 11.46
N HIS A 80 -8.83 5.88 10.42
CA HIS A 80 -10.29 5.82 10.34
C HIS A 80 -10.82 4.40 10.02
N GLY A 81 -12.04 4.07 10.45
CA GLY A 81 -12.75 2.85 10.00
C GLY A 81 -12.76 1.68 10.98
N TYR A 82 -12.97 0.47 10.47
CA TYR A 82 -13.23 -0.75 11.26
C TYR A 82 -11.94 -1.47 11.64
N THR A 83 -11.93 -2.08 12.84
CA THR A 83 -10.81 -2.86 13.37
C THR A 83 -11.08 -4.37 13.32
N TYR A 84 -10.01 -5.16 13.27
CA TYR A 84 -10.05 -6.60 13.48
C TYR A 84 -10.14 -6.92 14.98
N ASN A 85 -11.01 -7.86 15.34
CA ASN A 85 -11.15 -8.34 16.72
C ASN A 85 -10.21 -9.51 17.04
N THR A 86 -9.74 -10.25 16.02
CA THR A 86 -8.89 -11.44 16.21
C THR A 86 -7.44 -11.17 15.82
N MET A 87 -6.50 -11.73 16.60
CA MET A 87 -5.06 -11.60 16.33
C MET A 87 -4.68 -12.21 14.98
N PHE A 88 -5.28 -13.34 14.61
CA PHE A 88 -5.03 -14.01 13.34
C PHE A 88 -5.46 -13.18 12.13
N GLY A 89 -6.66 -12.57 12.18
CA GLY A 89 -7.14 -11.69 11.12
C GLY A 89 -6.29 -10.43 10.95
N ARG A 90 -5.75 -9.92 12.07
CA ARG A 90 -4.83 -8.78 12.08
C ARG A 90 -3.49 -9.09 11.40
N ILE A 91 -2.90 -10.28 11.63
CA ILE A 91 -1.64 -10.70 10.99
C ILE A 91 -1.86 -10.90 9.49
N ILE A 92 -2.93 -11.61 9.10
CA ILE A 92 -3.24 -11.87 7.70
C ILE A 92 -3.54 -10.55 6.97
N GLY A 93 -4.37 -9.68 7.55
CA GLY A 93 -4.71 -8.40 6.95
C GLY A 93 -3.50 -7.49 6.77
N ALA A 94 -2.61 -7.43 7.77
CA ALA A 94 -1.35 -6.68 7.67
C ALA A 94 -0.41 -7.28 6.60
N GLY A 95 -0.34 -8.60 6.51
CA GLY A 95 0.45 -9.30 5.48
C GLY A 95 -0.06 -9.00 4.07
N LEU A 96 -1.38 -9.14 3.84
CA LEU A 96 -2.01 -8.84 2.55
C LEU A 96 -1.87 -7.37 2.18
N PHE A 97 -2.06 -6.45 3.14
CA PHE A 97 -1.84 -5.02 2.93
C PHE A 97 -0.41 -4.72 2.49
N THR A 98 0.56 -5.28 3.21
CA THR A 98 1.98 -5.06 2.94
C THR A 98 2.35 -5.57 1.56
N LEU A 99 1.92 -6.79 1.22
CA LEU A 99 2.18 -7.40 -0.07
C LEU A 99 1.56 -6.60 -1.23
N LEU A 100 0.32 -6.13 -1.06
CA LEU A 100 -0.36 -5.30 -2.06
C LEU A 100 0.31 -3.92 -2.20
N ALA A 101 0.67 -3.28 -1.08
CA ALA A 101 1.38 -2.00 -1.08
C ALA A 101 2.75 -2.11 -1.77
N LEU A 102 3.51 -3.17 -1.49
CA LEU A 102 4.77 -3.44 -2.18
C LEU A 102 4.56 -3.61 -3.67
N ALA A 103 3.52 -4.33 -4.10
CA ALA A 103 3.22 -4.49 -5.53
C ALA A 103 2.92 -3.15 -6.22
N PHE A 104 2.22 -2.22 -5.56
CA PHE A 104 2.03 -0.87 -6.08
C PHE A 104 3.33 -0.04 -6.08
N LEU A 105 4.15 -0.17 -5.04
CA LEU A 105 5.40 0.58 -4.87
C LEU A 105 6.56 0.09 -5.75
N VAL A 106 6.49 -1.10 -6.35
CA VAL A 106 7.54 -1.61 -7.24
C VAL A 106 7.87 -0.62 -8.36
N GLU A 107 6.85 -0.07 -9.00
CA GLU A 107 7.00 0.86 -10.12
C GLU A 107 7.71 2.16 -9.72
N PRO A 108 7.25 2.91 -8.70
CA PRO A 108 7.96 4.12 -8.28
C PRO A 108 9.34 3.83 -7.67
N LEU A 109 9.50 2.72 -6.96
CA LEU A 109 10.81 2.32 -6.42
C LEU A 109 11.79 1.92 -7.54
N GLY A 110 11.30 1.41 -8.66
CA GLY A 110 12.10 1.07 -9.85
C GLY A 110 12.83 2.28 -10.45
N HIS A 111 12.40 3.51 -10.18
CA HIS A 111 13.13 4.70 -10.63
C HIS A 111 14.46 4.91 -9.90
N ILE A 112 14.58 4.46 -8.65
CA ILE A 112 15.77 4.68 -7.81
C ILE A 112 16.58 3.42 -7.55
N LEU A 113 15.96 2.25 -7.72
CA LEU A 113 16.62 0.98 -7.47
C LEU A 113 17.26 0.48 -8.75
N MET A 114 18.58 0.25 -8.69
CA MET A 114 19.29 -0.62 -9.61
C MET A 114 19.50 -1.96 -8.89
N PRO A 115 18.64 -2.98 -9.11
CA PRO A 115 18.74 -4.23 -8.39
C PRO A 115 20.01 -4.98 -8.79
N HIS A 116 20.80 -5.42 -7.81
CA HIS A 116 21.98 -6.27 -7.99
C HIS A 116 21.87 -7.49 -7.07
N GLY A 117 22.37 -8.65 -7.50
CA GLY A 117 22.37 -9.90 -6.71
C GLY A 117 20.96 -10.41 -6.37
N ILE A 118 20.80 -11.05 -5.20
CA ILE A 118 19.55 -11.67 -4.72
C ILE A 118 18.37 -10.66 -4.71
N GLY A 119 18.65 -9.37 -4.51
CA GLY A 119 17.61 -8.34 -4.53
C GLY A 119 17.02 -8.09 -5.91
N ALA A 120 17.78 -8.37 -6.97
CA ALA A 120 17.27 -8.38 -8.33
C ALA A 120 16.27 -9.52 -8.53
N ASP A 121 16.52 -10.70 -7.99
CA ASP A 121 15.62 -11.84 -8.14
C ASP A 121 14.26 -11.58 -7.47
N VAL A 122 14.27 -11.05 -6.23
CA VAL A 122 13.04 -10.69 -5.52
C VAL A 122 12.30 -9.56 -6.24
N TYR A 123 13.01 -8.53 -6.68
CA TYR A 123 12.42 -7.42 -7.43
C TYR A 123 11.81 -7.88 -8.77
N ASN A 124 12.51 -8.73 -9.51
CA ASN A 124 12.07 -9.27 -10.79
C ASN A 124 10.87 -10.21 -10.60
N TRP A 125 10.90 -11.07 -9.57
CA TRP A 125 9.75 -11.92 -9.24
C TRP A 125 8.52 -11.07 -8.93
N LEU A 126 8.68 -10.01 -8.12
CA LEU A 126 7.58 -9.14 -7.75
C LEU A 126 7.07 -8.34 -8.95
N THR A 127 7.96 -7.87 -9.82
CA THR A 127 7.62 -7.17 -11.07
C THR A 127 6.85 -8.08 -12.02
N ASN A 128 7.31 -9.32 -12.23
CA ASN A 128 6.68 -10.29 -13.14
C ASN A 128 5.30 -10.75 -12.64
N ASN A 129 5.13 -10.87 -11.32
CA ASN A 129 3.86 -11.30 -10.71
C ASN A 129 2.96 -10.14 -10.31
N ARG A 130 3.38 -8.88 -10.53
CA ARG A 130 2.70 -7.68 -10.04
C ARG A 130 1.22 -7.64 -10.42
N THR A 131 0.90 -7.89 -11.68
CA THR A 131 -0.49 -7.85 -12.19
C THR A 131 -1.38 -8.85 -11.47
N ILE A 132 -0.87 -10.06 -11.23
CA ILE A 132 -1.59 -11.12 -10.53
C ILE A 132 -1.78 -10.74 -9.06
N ILE A 133 -0.73 -10.21 -8.42
CA ILE A 133 -0.76 -9.79 -7.01
C ILE A 133 -1.75 -8.65 -6.80
N ILE A 134 -1.71 -7.61 -7.64
CA ILE A 134 -2.64 -6.48 -7.55
C ILE A 134 -4.06 -6.96 -7.81
N GLY A 135 -4.28 -7.76 -8.86
CA GLY A 135 -5.60 -8.31 -9.17
C GLY A 135 -6.19 -9.12 -8.02
N ALA A 136 -5.47 -10.14 -7.54
CA ALA A 136 -5.90 -10.99 -6.44
C ALA A 136 -6.07 -10.20 -5.12
N GLY A 137 -5.12 -9.31 -4.82
CA GLY A 137 -5.16 -8.46 -3.63
C GLY A 137 -6.36 -7.53 -3.61
N LEU A 138 -6.71 -6.91 -4.74
CA LEU A 138 -7.90 -6.07 -4.85
C LEU A 138 -9.19 -6.87 -4.77
N THR A 139 -9.26 -8.06 -5.39
CA THR A 139 -10.43 -8.94 -5.23
C THR A 139 -10.63 -9.33 -3.77
N LEU A 140 -9.57 -9.72 -3.08
CA LEU A 140 -9.62 -10.01 -1.65
C LEU A 140 -10.01 -8.77 -0.83
N ALA A 141 -9.55 -7.58 -1.22
CA ALA A 141 -9.89 -6.34 -0.53
C ALA A 141 -11.38 -6.01 -0.66
N VAL A 142 -11.96 -6.19 -1.85
CA VAL A 142 -13.41 -6.06 -2.08
C VAL A 142 -14.17 -7.06 -1.22
N ILE A 143 -13.77 -8.34 -1.22
CA ILE A 143 -14.41 -9.39 -0.41
C ILE A 143 -14.34 -9.06 1.08
N ASP A 144 -13.18 -8.68 1.60
CA ASP A 144 -13.00 -8.29 3.01
C ASP A 144 -13.87 -7.09 3.38
N LEU A 145 -14.00 -6.11 2.48
CA LEU A 145 -14.90 -4.97 2.68
C LEU A 145 -16.37 -5.41 2.77
N PHE A 146 -16.84 -6.26 1.86
CA PHE A 146 -18.24 -6.76 1.88
C PHE A 146 -18.55 -7.66 3.08
N LEU A 147 -17.59 -8.49 3.52
CA LEU A 147 -17.73 -9.33 4.71
C LEU A 147 -17.68 -8.52 6.02
N THR A 148 -17.30 -7.24 5.94
CA THR A 148 -17.34 -6.32 7.07
C THR A 148 -18.76 -5.83 7.31
N LYS A 149 -19.48 -6.51 8.21
CA LYS A 149 -20.79 -6.04 8.68
C LYS A 149 -20.68 -4.65 9.32
N PRO A 150 -21.48 -3.66 8.91
CA PRO A 150 -21.50 -2.35 9.56
C PRO A 150 -22.07 -2.48 10.98
N ALA A 151 -21.40 -1.85 11.95
CA ALA A 151 -21.72 -1.92 13.39
C ALA A 151 -23.16 -1.49 13.72
N HIS A 152 -23.80 -0.68 12.86
CA HIS A 152 -25.17 -0.23 13.03
C HIS A 152 -26.21 -1.38 13.01
N LEU A 153 -25.87 -2.55 12.49
CA LEU A 153 -26.73 -3.74 12.55
C LEU A 153 -26.48 -4.62 13.78
N ALA A 154 -25.36 -4.43 14.48
CA ALA A 154 -25.05 -5.16 15.71
C ALA A 154 -25.74 -4.55 16.94
N ASP A 155 -25.88 -3.22 16.99
CA ASP A 155 -26.51 -2.53 18.11
C ASP A 155 -28.03 -2.79 18.22
N LYS A 156 -28.71 -3.06 17.09
CA LYS A 156 -30.12 -3.48 17.10
C LYS A 156 -30.35 -4.90 17.62
N ARG A 157 -29.31 -5.74 17.71
CA ARG A 157 -29.44 -7.14 18.14
C ARG A 157 -29.23 -7.36 19.63
N HIS A 158 -28.76 -6.34 20.36
CA HIS A 158 -28.62 -6.36 21.81
C HIS A 158 -29.79 -5.67 22.55
N LYS A 159 -30.75 -5.09 21.80
CA LYS A 159 -31.93 -4.41 22.35
C LYS A 159 -33.23 -5.21 22.23
N HIS A 160 -33.17 -6.48 21.86
CA HIS A 160 -34.32 -7.40 21.81
C HIS A 160 -34.04 -8.67 22.60
#